data_AF-A0A1X7FAZ5-F1
#
_entry.id   AF-A0A1X7FAZ5-F1
#
_cell.length_a   1.000
_cell.length_b   1.000
_cell.length_c   1.000
_cell.angle_alpha   90.00
_cell.angle_beta   90.00
_cell.angle_gamma   90.00
#
_symmetry.space_group_name_H-M   'P 1'
#
loop_
_entity.id
_entity.type
_entity.pdbx_description
1 polymer ?
#
loop_
_entity_poly.entity_id
_entity_poly.type
_entity_poly.pdbx_seq_one_letter_code
_entity_poly.pdbx_strand_id
1 'polypeptide(L)'
;MSPNELRFEHFREIYLSERTRREAIRGSIGTPVAAISFSVFSLGNLAARFDATRLEEPVSLFIAAAACAGVLAMLGAVYHVVMVEWLFIHHEPPPLPRLVEAENAIRTERGEEAVVPGLMDMMAASYAIAFEQYLWGNTMSARSRTRALRLVLLSLVFFALGFLALPFQKMG
;
A
#
# COMPACT_ATOMS: atom_id res chain seq x y z
N MET A 1 -7.53 -37.73 -12.49
CA MET A 1 -6.76 -36.49 -12.34
C MET A 1 -5.31 -36.87 -12.13
N SER A 2 -4.42 -36.44 -13.01
CA SER A 2 -2.99 -36.73 -12.89
C SER A 2 -2.34 -35.86 -11.80
N PRO A 3 -1.23 -36.29 -11.18
CA PRO A 3 -0.50 -35.47 -10.21
C PRO A 3 -0.10 -34.08 -10.74
N ASN A 4 0.16 -33.97 -12.04
CA ASN A 4 0.51 -32.71 -12.69
C ASN A 4 -0.70 -31.77 -12.84
N GLU A 5 -1.88 -32.30 -13.13
CA GLU A 5 -3.13 -31.53 -13.14
C GLU A 5 -3.45 -30.96 -11.75
N LEU A 6 -3.34 -31.79 -10.71
CA LEU A 6 -3.55 -31.36 -9.32
C LEU A 6 -2.58 -30.24 -8.92
N ARG A 7 -1.30 -30.37 -9.27
CA ARG A 7 -0.28 -29.35 -8.98
C ARG A 7 -0.58 -28.04 -9.71
N PHE A 8 -0.97 -28.12 -10.99
CA PHE A 8 -1.34 -26.95 -11.78
C PHE A 8 -2.57 -26.23 -11.22
N GLU A 9 -3.64 -26.97 -10.89
CA GLU A 9 -4.86 -26.39 -10.31
C GLU A 9 -4.57 -25.71 -8.97
N HIS A 10 -3.79 -26.36 -8.11
CA HIS A 10 -3.41 -25.81 -6.82
C HIS A 10 -2.67 -24.47 -6.94
N PHE A 11 -1.64 -24.39 -7.78
CA PHE A 11 -0.89 -23.13 -7.97
C PHE A 11 -1.74 -22.05 -8.64
N ARG A 12 -2.63 -22.43 -9.57
CA ARG A 12 -3.58 -21.50 -10.19
C ARG A 12 -4.55 -20.92 -9.16
N GLU A 13 -5.12 -21.74 -8.28
CA GLU A 13 -6.03 -21.28 -7.22
C GLU A 13 -5.33 -20.33 -6.26
N ILE A 14 -4.15 -20.70 -5.78
CA ILE A 14 -3.35 -19.87 -4.88
C ILE A 14 -3.01 -18.53 -5.56
N TYR A 15 -2.57 -18.54 -6.81
CA TYR A 15 -2.30 -17.32 -7.57
C TYR A 15 -3.54 -16.43 -7.70
N LEU A 16 -4.70 -17.00 -8.07
CA LEU A 16 -5.95 -16.25 -8.19
C LEU A 16 -6.39 -15.67 -6.85
N SER A 17 -6.21 -16.40 -5.75
CA SER A 17 -6.52 -15.91 -4.41
C SER A 17 -5.68 -14.68 -4.03
N GLU A 18 -4.37 -14.69 -4.33
CA GLU A 18 -3.48 -13.56 -4.08
C GLU A 18 -3.75 -12.37 -5.02
N ARG A 19 -4.17 -12.62 -6.26
CA ARG A 19 -4.64 -11.58 -7.17
C ARG A 19 -5.91 -10.90 -6.64
N THR A 20 -6.90 -11.67 -6.17
CA THR A 20 -8.13 -11.10 -5.57
C THR A 20 -7.79 -10.28 -4.32
N ARG A 21 -6.90 -10.80 -3.47
CA ARG A 21 -6.41 -10.06 -2.29
C ARG A 21 -5.73 -8.75 -2.67
N ARG A 22 -4.93 -8.75 -3.73
CA ARG A 22 -4.25 -7.58 -4.27
C ARG A 22 -5.24 -6.48 -4.69
N GLU A 23 -6.30 -6.85 -5.41
CA GLU A 23 -7.37 -5.93 -5.82
C GLU A 23 -8.09 -5.33 -4.59
N ALA A 24 -8.37 -6.14 -3.55
CA ALA A 24 -8.96 -5.66 -2.31
C ALA A 24 -8.05 -4.66 -1.56
N ILE A 25 -6.73 -4.91 -1.51
CA ILE A 25 -5.77 -3.97 -0.91
C ILE A 25 -5.79 -2.66 -1.70
N ARG A 26 -5.77 -2.70 -3.04
CA ARG A 26 -5.80 -1.51 -3.89
C ARG A 26 -7.09 -0.71 -3.70
N GLY A 27 -8.25 -1.36 -3.69
CA GLY A 27 -9.54 -0.71 -3.46
C GLY A 27 -9.63 0.03 -2.13
N SER A 28 -8.93 -0.47 -1.10
CA SER A 28 -8.92 0.15 0.23
C SER A 28 -7.95 1.33 0.41
N ILE A 29 -7.14 1.68 -0.60
CA ILE A 29 -6.22 2.84 -0.55
C ILE A 29 -7.00 4.16 -0.50
N GLY A 30 -8.24 4.19 -1.01
CA GLY A 30 -9.08 5.39 -0.98
C GLY A 30 -9.32 5.94 0.43
N THR A 31 -9.41 5.07 1.45
CA THR A 31 -9.65 5.48 2.84
C THR A 31 -8.52 6.35 3.43
N PRO A 32 -7.24 5.91 3.46
CA PRO A 32 -6.17 6.77 3.94
C PRO A 32 -6.00 8.03 3.10
N VAL A 33 -6.23 7.98 1.78
CA VAL A 33 -6.17 9.17 0.92
C VAL A 33 -7.23 10.21 1.32
N ALA A 34 -8.49 9.80 1.48
CA ALA A 34 -9.56 10.69 1.94
C ALA A 34 -9.25 11.28 3.32
N ALA A 35 -8.71 10.47 4.23
CA ALA A 35 -8.35 10.92 5.57
C ALA A 35 -7.16 11.92 5.57
N ILE A 36 -6.23 11.80 4.62
CA ILE A 36 -5.19 12.83 4.37
C ILE A 36 -5.83 14.14 3.95
N SER A 37 -6.80 14.14 3.02
CA SER A 37 -7.51 15.35 2.61
C SER A 37 -8.22 16.04 3.78
N PHE A 38 -8.88 15.26 4.66
CA PHE A 38 -9.45 15.79 5.90
C PHE A 38 -8.39 16.39 6.82
N SER A 39 -7.23 15.74 6.96
CA SER A 39 -6.13 16.24 7.78
C SER A 39 -5.60 17.58 7.27
N VAL A 40 -5.43 17.74 5.96
CA VAL A 40 -5.04 19.02 5.33
C VAL A 40 -6.08 20.11 5.61
N PHE A 41 -7.38 19.79 5.47
CA PHE A 41 -8.45 20.72 5.79
C PHE A 41 -8.46 21.14 7.27
N SER A 42 -8.27 20.18 8.19
CA SER A 42 -8.16 20.46 9.63
C SER A 42 -6.97 21.36 9.94
N LEU A 43 -5.81 21.12 9.32
CA LEU A 43 -4.63 21.96 9.46
C LEU A 43 -4.92 23.40 8.99
N GLY A 44 -5.55 23.57 7.83
CA GLY A 44 -5.94 24.88 7.32
C GLY A 44 -6.86 25.66 8.27
N ASN A 45 -7.84 24.96 8.86
CA ASN A 45 -8.72 25.57 9.86
C ASN A 45 -8.00 25.92 11.17
N LEU A 46 -7.04 25.09 11.60
CA LEU A 46 -6.24 25.37 12.79
C LEU A 46 -5.35 26.59 12.55
N ALA A 47 -4.68 26.65 11.41
CA ALA A 47 -3.83 27.77 11.01
C ALA A 47 -4.61 29.08 10.92
N ALA A 48 -5.82 29.06 10.36
CA ALA A 48 -6.67 30.26 10.24
C ALA A 48 -7.14 30.83 11.60
N ARG A 49 -7.16 30.01 12.66
CA ARG A 49 -7.61 30.40 13.99
C ARG A 49 -6.47 30.62 14.98
N PHE A 50 -5.25 30.27 14.60
CA PHE A 50 -4.07 30.38 15.42
C PHE A 50 -3.58 31.83 15.47
N ASP A 51 -3.39 32.35 16.67
CA ASP A 51 -2.83 33.69 16.86
C ASP A 51 -1.30 33.62 16.95
N ALA A 52 -0.63 34.04 15.87
CA ALA A 52 0.83 34.03 15.79
C ALA A 52 1.51 35.13 16.62
N THR A 53 0.75 36.12 17.12
CA THR A 53 1.33 37.21 17.94
C THR A 53 1.68 36.77 19.35
N ARG A 54 1.12 35.63 19.80
CA ARG A 54 1.23 35.10 21.16
C ARG A 54 2.17 33.91 21.28
N LEU A 55 3.18 33.82 20.42
CA LEU A 55 4.10 32.67 20.36
C LEU A 55 4.90 32.42 21.65
N GLU A 56 5.04 33.44 22.50
CA GLU A 56 5.73 33.32 23.79
C GLU A 56 4.89 32.56 24.83
N GLU A 57 3.57 32.44 24.63
CA GLU A 57 2.70 31.71 25.54
C GLU A 57 2.90 30.19 25.40
N PRO A 58 2.94 29.44 26.52
CA PRO A 58 3.15 28.00 26.49
C PRO A 58 2.04 27.25 25.72
N VAL A 59 0.82 27.80 25.72
CA VAL A 59 -0.32 27.23 24.97
C VAL A 59 -0.09 27.36 23.46
N SER A 60 0.40 28.52 23.00
CA SER A 60 0.73 28.74 21.58
C SER A 60 1.85 27.80 21.12
N LEU A 61 2.88 27.62 21.96
CA LEU A 61 3.96 26.67 21.70
C LEU A 61 3.45 25.23 21.62
N PHE A 62 2.54 24.83 22.52
CA PHE A 62 1.92 23.52 22.49
C PHE A 62 1.11 23.30 21.20
N ILE A 63 0.29 24.27 20.79
CA ILE A 63 -0.49 24.20 19.55
C ILE A 63 0.45 24.07 18.34
N ALA A 64 1.51 24.88 18.28
CA ALA A 64 2.50 24.83 17.21
C ALA A 64 3.22 23.47 17.16
N ALA A 65 3.65 22.95 18.31
CA ALA A 65 4.30 21.64 18.41
C ALA A 65 3.36 20.51 17.98
N ALA A 66 2.09 20.54 18.41
CA ALA A 66 1.08 19.58 18.00
C ALA A 66 0.81 19.67 16.49
N ALA A 67 0.68 20.87 15.93
CA ALA A 67 0.50 21.07 14.49
C ALA A 67 1.70 20.51 13.70
N CYS A 68 2.93 20.79 14.12
CA CYS A 68 4.14 20.25 13.51
C CYS A 68 4.19 18.71 13.58
N ALA A 69 3.91 18.12 14.74
CA ALA A 69 3.85 16.67 14.90
C ALA A 69 2.75 16.05 14.01
N GLY A 70 1.60 16.72 13.89
CA GLY A 70 0.53 16.32 12.98
C GLY A 70 0.96 16.34 11.53
N VAL A 71 1.61 17.42 11.08
CA VAL A 71 2.16 17.54 9.72
C VAL A 71 3.17 16.43 9.43
N LEU A 72 4.10 16.16 10.35
CA LEU A 72 5.09 15.08 10.17
C LEU A 72 4.42 13.71 10.06
N ALA A 73 3.42 13.43 10.91
CA ALA A 73 2.64 12.19 10.83
C ALA A 73 1.90 12.09 9.49
N MET A 74 1.27 13.18 9.03
CA MET A 74 0.58 13.23 7.74
C MET A 74 1.54 12.99 6.56
N LEU A 75 2.73 13.60 6.56
CA LEU A 75 3.74 13.38 5.52
C LEU A 75 4.22 11.92 5.52
N GLY A 76 4.43 11.33 6.70
CA GLY A 76 4.75 9.91 6.82
C GLY A 76 3.64 9.01 6.26
N ALA A 77 2.37 9.40 6.42
CA ALA A 77 1.27 8.67 5.82
C ALA A 77 1.25 8.77 4.30
N VAL A 78 1.48 9.97 3.75
CA VAL A 78 1.60 10.19 2.29
C VAL A 78 2.71 9.32 1.72
N TYR A 79 3.88 9.30 2.37
CA TYR A 79 4.99 8.42 1.99
C TYR A 79 4.56 6.95 1.91
N HIS A 80 3.83 6.46 2.93
CA HIS A 80 3.35 5.09 2.91
C HIS A 80 2.29 4.82 1.84
N VAL A 81 1.42 5.77 1.51
CA VAL A 81 0.47 5.64 0.40
C VAL A 81 1.22 5.54 -0.94
N VAL A 82 2.20 6.41 -1.17
CA VAL A 82 3.05 6.36 -2.37
C VAL A 82 3.80 5.04 -2.45
N MET A 83 4.33 4.55 -1.33
CA MET A 83 5.01 3.25 -1.27
C MET A 83 4.08 2.09 -1.63
N VAL A 84 2.80 2.15 -1.26
CA VAL A 84 1.82 1.13 -1.65
C VAL A 84 1.68 1.11 -3.18
N GLU A 85 1.42 2.26 -3.81
CA GLU A 85 1.32 2.36 -5.28
C GLU A 85 2.61 1.92 -5.98
N TRP A 86 3.77 2.30 -5.45
CA TRP A 86 5.07 1.88 -5.97
C TRP A 86 5.26 0.36 -5.92
N LEU A 87 4.89 -0.27 -4.80
CA LEU A 87 4.95 -1.73 -4.62
C LEU A 87 3.99 -2.45 -5.55
N PHE A 88 2.82 -1.88 -5.84
CA PHE A 88 1.93 -2.40 -6.86
C PHE A 88 2.60 -2.37 -8.24
N ILE A 89 3.18 -1.25 -8.67
CA ILE A 89 3.82 -1.15 -10.00
C ILE A 89 5.00 -2.12 -10.16
N HIS A 90 5.81 -2.31 -9.12
CA HIS A 90 7.06 -3.09 -9.23
C HIS A 90 6.90 -4.60 -9.03
N HIS A 91 5.81 -5.05 -8.40
CA HIS A 91 5.55 -6.49 -8.16
C HIS A 91 4.43 -6.98 -9.08
N GLU A 92 4.64 -6.83 -10.38
CA GLU A 92 3.81 -7.45 -11.40
C GLU A 92 4.36 -8.84 -11.77
N PRO A 93 3.48 -9.80 -12.11
CA PRO A 93 3.87 -11.17 -12.44
C PRO A 93 4.82 -11.21 -13.65
N PRO A 94 5.55 -12.33 -13.85
CA PRO A 94 6.50 -12.46 -14.95
C PRO A 94 5.85 -12.09 -16.28
N PRO A 95 6.51 -11.24 -17.09
CA PRO A 95 5.94 -10.72 -18.32
C PRO A 95 5.71 -11.85 -19.32
N LEU A 96 4.55 -11.82 -20.01
CA LEU A 96 4.15 -12.81 -21.03
C LEU A 96 5.25 -13.17 -22.04
N PRO A 97 6.07 -12.23 -22.54
CA PRO A 97 7.19 -12.55 -23.43
C PRO A 97 8.16 -13.59 -22.86
N ARG A 98 8.47 -13.57 -21.55
CA ARG A 98 9.38 -14.56 -20.95
C ARG A 98 8.76 -15.97 -20.90
N LEU A 99 7.44 -16.06 -20.77
CA LEU A 99 6.73 -17.34 -20.81
C LEU A 99 6.69 -17.90 -22.24
N VAL A 100 6.54 -17.02 -23.24
CA VAL A 100 6.59 -17.38 -24.66
C VAL A 100 8.01 -17.80 -25.08
N GLU A 101 9.05 -17.11 -24.59
CA GLU A 101 10.45 -17.49 -24.82
C GLU A 101 10.77 -18.87 -24.23
N ALA A 102 10.31 -19.14 -23.00
CA ALA A 102 10.47 -20.45 -22.37
C ALA A 102 9.71 -21.56 -23.12
N GLU A 103 8.50 -21.28 -23.61
CA GLU A 103 7.74 -22.20 -24.45
C GLU A 103 8.50 -22.54 -25.74
N ASN A 104 8.99 -21.52 -26.43
CA ASN A 104 9.74 -21.68 -27.67
C ASN A 104 11.01 -22.51 -27.47
N ALA A 105 11.74 -22.29 -26.36
CA ALA A 105 12.92 -23.08 -26.03
C ALA A 105 12.58 -24.57 -25.82
N ILE A 106 11.50 -24.89 -25.09
CA ILE A 106 11.05 -26.27 -24.87
C ILE A 106 10.67 -26.94 -26.21
N ARG A 107 9.96 -26.19 -27.07
CA ARG A 107 9.54 -26.66 -28.39
C ARG A 107 10.74 -26.97 -29.30
N THR A 108 11.78 -26.15 -29.26
CA THR A 108 13.00 -26.35 -30.04
C THR A 108 13.86 -27.50 -29.53
N GLU A 109 13.94 -27.72 -28.21
CA GLU A 109 14.81 -28.76 -27.62
C GLU A 109 14.18 -30.16 -27.57
N ARG A 110 12.86 -30.27 -27.34
CA ARG A 110 12.20 -31.55 -27.00
C ARG A 110 11.18 -32.04 -28.02
N GLY A 111 10.91 -31.26 -29.07
CA GLY A 111 9.92 -31.58 -30.11
C GLY A 111 8.47 -31.41 -29.65
N GLU A 112 7.52 -31.38 -30.59
CA GLU A 112 6.10 -31.05 -30.35
C GLU A 112 5.41 -31.97 -29.33
N GLU A 113 5.75 -33.26 -29.27
CA GLU A 113 5.08 -34.23 -28.39
C GLU A 113 5.41 -34.02 -26.90
N ALA A 114 6.56 -33.42 -26.58
CA ALA A 114 6.95 -33.09 -25.21
C ALA A 114 6.46 -31.71 -24.74
N VAL A 115 5.82 -30.94 -25.63
CA VAL A 115 5.37 -29.57 -25.35
C VAL A 115 4.21 -29.56 -24.36
N VAL A 116 3.26 -30.50 -24.43
CA VAL A 116 2.07 -30.50 -23.55
C VAL A 116 2.41 -30.77 -22.08
N PRO A 117 3.20 -31.80 -21.72
CA PRO A 117 3.63 -32.00 -20.32
C PRO A 117 4.59 -30.90 -19.86
N GLY A 118 5.49 -30.45 -20.74
CA GLY A 118 6.43 -29.35 -20.46
C GLY A 118 5.73 -28.01 -20.20
N LEU A 119 4.63 -27.74 -20.93
CA LEU A 119 3.78 -26.57 -20.75
C LEU A 119 3.10 -26.59 -19.38
N MET A 120 2.53 -27.72 -18.96
CA MET A 120 1.87 -27.80 -17.64
C MET A 120 2.85 -27.52 -16.51
N ASP A 121 4.07 -28.05 -16.59
CA ASP A 121 5.12 -27.81 -15.60
C ASP A 121 5.62 -26.36 -15.64
N MET A 122 5.77 -25.78 -16.84
CA MET A 122 6.14 -24.39 -17.03
C MET A 122 5.06 -23.44 -16.51
N MET A 123 3.77 -23.76 -16.71
CA MET A 123 2.66 -22.97 -16.18
C MET A 123 2.54 -23.12 -14.66
N ALA A 124 2.76 -24.32 -14.11
CA ALA A 124 2.79 -24.51 -12.65
C ALA A 124 3.93 -23.69 -12.01
N ALA A 125 5.11 -23.69 -12.63
CA ALA A 125 6.25 -22.88 -12.20
C ALA A 125 5.98 -21.37 -12.34
N SER A 126 5.33 -20.93 -13.41
CA SER A 126 5.00 -19.52 -13.60
C SER A 126 3.98 -19.03 -12.58
N TYR A 127 2.97 -19.85 -12.25
CA TYR A 127 2.03 -19.54 -11.17
C TYR A 127 2.72 -19.51 -9.80
N ALA A 128 3.67 -20.41 -9.53
CA ALA A 128 4.44 -20.40 -8.29
C ALA A 128 5.29 -19.12 -8.15
N ILE A 129 6.01 -18.71 -9.19
CA ILE A 129 6.81 -17.47 -9.21
C ILE A 129 5.89 -16.25 -9.05
N ALA A 130 4.79 -16.21 -9.79
CA ALA A 130 3.81 -15.12 -9.71
C ALA A 130 3.17 -15.04 -8.31
N PHE A 131 2.89 -16.19 -7.69
CA PHE A 131 2.39 -16.28 -6.33
C PHE A 131 3.38 -15.68 -5.32
N GLU A 132 4.65 -16.08 -5.34
CA GLU A 132 5.65 -15.55 -4.39
C GLU A 132 5.83 -14.04 -4.52
N GLN A 133 5.86 -13.53 -5.76
CA GLN A 133 5.94 -12.10 -6.03
C GLN A 133 4.70 -11.35 -5.51
N TYR A 134 3.50 -11.88 -5.73
CA TYR A 134 2.27 -11.29 -5.20
C TYR A 134 2.19 -11.38 -3.68
N LEU A 135 2.59 -12.50 -3.08
CA LEU A 135 2.57 -12.67 -1.63
C LEU A 135 3.46 -11.63 -0.94
N TRP A 136 4.68 -11.42 -1.46
CA TRP A 136 5.60 -10.43 -0.92
C TRP A 136 5.08 -9.00 -1.11
N GLY A 137 4.67 -8.66 -2.34
CA GLY A 137 4.10 -7.36 -2.68
C GLY A 137 2.86 -7.04 -1.85
N ASN A 138 1.91 -7.98 -1.75
CA ASN A 138 0.68 -7.84 -0.96
C ASN A 138 0.97 -7.66 0.52
N THR A 139 1.93 -8.42 1.08
CA THR A 139 2.29 -8.31 2.50
C THR A 139 2.88 -6.94 2.82
N MET A 140 3.80 -6.45 1.97
CA MET A 140 4.42 -5.13 2.16
C MET A 140 3.41 -4.00 1.92
N SER A 141 2.58 -4.09 0.87
CA SER A 141 1.53 -3.11 0.60
C SER A 141 0.48 -3.06 1.71
N ALA A 142 0.06 -4.22 2.25
CA ALA A 142 -0.87 -4.25 3.38
C ALA A 142 -0.29 -3.59 4.63
N ARG A 143 1.00 -3.84 4.94
CA ARG A 143 1.70 -3.19 6.07
C ARG A 143 1.80 -1.68 5.88
N SER A 144 2.23 -1.23 4.71
CA SER A 144 2.34 0.20 4.39
C SER A 144 0.98 0.89 4.45
N ARG A 145 -0.09 0.28 3.91
CA ARG A 145 -1.47 0.79 4.03
C ARG A 145 -1.89 0.96 5.50
N THR A 146 -1.65 -0.05 6.34
CA THR A 146 -1.99 0.03 7.77
C THR A 146 -1.16 1.10 8.49
N ARG A 147 0.11 1.28 8.15
CA ARG A 147 0.96 2.35 8.68
C ARG A 147 0.45 3.73 8.24
N ALA A 148 0.07 3.90 6.97
CA ALA A 148 -0.52 5.14 6.47
C ALA A 148 -1.77 5.52 7.27
N LEU A 149 -2.69 4.57 7.48
CA LEU A 149 -3.91 4.82 8.26
C LEU A 149 -3.59 5.23 9.71
N ARG A 150 -2.67 4.53 10.38
CA ARG A 150 -2.27 4.86 11.76
C ARG A 150 -1.67 6.26 11.86
N LEU A 151 -0.81 6.63 10.90
CA LEU A 151 -0.16 7.93 10.88
C LEU A 151 -1.15 9.07 10.58
N VAL A 152 -2.13 8.86 9.70
CA VAL A 152 -3.21 9.84 9.50
C VAL A 152 -4.06 10.02 10.75
N LEU A 153 -4.45 8.92 11.40
CA LEU A 153 -5.20 9.01 12.66
C LEU A 153 -4.40 9.76 13.73
N LEU A 154 -3.09 9.50 13.82
CA LEU A 154 -2.20 10.22 14.71
C LEU A 154 -2.13 11.72 14.37
N SER A 155 -2.06 12.08 13.08
CA SER A 155 -2.14 13.47 12.63
C SER A 155 -3.43 14.15 13.06
N LEU A 156 -4.57 13.48 12.89
CA LEU A 156 -5.88 14.00 13.29
C LEU A 156 -5.97 14.19 14.81
N VAL A 157 -5.42 13.27 15.60
CA VAL A 157 -5.33 13.42 17.06
C VAL A 157 -4.53 14.65 17.43
N PHE A 158 -3.37 14.87 16.82
CA PHE A 158 -2.58 16.07 17.08
C PHE A 158 -3.31 17.37 16.71
N PHE A 159 -4.01 17.41 15.57
CA PHE A 159 -4.82 18.56 15.21
C PHE A 159 -5.99 18.76 16.16
N ALA A 160 -6.65 17.70 16.60
CA ALA A 160 -7.72 17.77 17.60
C ALA A 160 -7.22 18.35 18.92
N LEU A 161 -6.03 17.93 19.39
CA LEU A 161 -5.38 18.51 20.58
C LEU A 161 -5.11 20.01 20.39
N GLY A 162 -4.64 20.43 19.21
CA GLY A 162 -4.47 21.84 18.87
C GLY A 162 -5.80 22.63 18.94
N PHE A 163 -6.87 22.09 18.36
CA PHE A 163 -8.21 22.72 18.41
C PHE A 163 -8.76 22.83 19.84
N LEU A 164 -8.54 21.81 20.67
CA LEU A 164 -8.96 21.82 22.07
C LEU A 164 -8.18 22.85 22.90
N ALA A 165 -6.94 23.17 22.50
CA ALA A 165 -6.10 24.16 23.16
C ALA A 165 -6.41 25.62 22.73
N LEU A 166 -7.00 25.84 21.55
CA LEU A 166 -7.31 27.18 21.03
C LEU A 166 -8.11 28.09 21.99
N PRO A 167 -9.14 27.62 22.72
CA PRO A 167 -9.89 28.48 23.64
C PRO A 167 -9.00 29.07 24.75
N PHE A 168 -8.01 28.31 25.23
CA PHE A 168 -7.10 28.75 26.27
C PHE A 168 -6.11 29.80 25.76
N GLN A 169 -5.72 29.72 24.48
CA GLN A 169 -4.91 30.76 23.83
C GLN A 169 -5.63 32.11 23.77
N LYS A 170 -6.97 32.11 23.71
CA LYS A 170 -7.78 33.34 23.67
C LYS A 170 -8.07 33.95 25.05
N MET A 171 -7.81 33.20 26.13
CA MET A 171 -8.09 33.63 27.50
C MET A 171 -6.85 34.18 28.23
N GLY A 172 -5.64 33.87 27.75
CA GLY A 172 -4.38 34.48 28.20
C GLY A 172 -4.25 35.94 27.79
#